data_AF-A0A9D2ZYC3-F1
#
_entry.id   AF-A0A9D2ZYC3-F1
#
_cell.length_a   1.000
_cell.length_b   1.000
_cell.length_c   1.000
_cell.angle_alpha   90.00
_cell.angle_beta   90.00
_cell.angle_gamma   90.00
#
_symmetry.space_group_name_H-M   'P 1'
#
loop_
_entity.id
_entity.type
_entity.pdbx_description
1 polymer ?
#
loop_
_entity_poly.entity_id
_entity_poly.type
_entity_poly.pdbx_seq_one_letter_code
_entity_poly.pdbx_strand_id
1 'polypeptide(L)'
;RMGWSMPDEREKFTLAEMIEHFDIQRVSLGGPIFDVEKLNWLNGQWIKALPPAELLDTLLAWKADRAKLEEIAAAIQPRINLLSEAVNWSAHYFNHFPTLSKAQFESKKLSEEQVRQSLQFAIWRLESLFTWNNDTVSQTLMDLAAQMEIKLRDFMPAFFIAIAGSTASTPVMQTMVTIGPDLTFARLRHALEIVGGPSKKELKTWEKLNESLKLPKNEAVNQA
;
A
#
# COMPACT_ATOMS: atom_id res chain seq x y z
N ARG A 1 -23.55 -1.92 -7.44
CA ARG A 1 -23.80 -2.67 -8.71
C ARG A 1 -23.00 -2.07 -9.84
N MET A 2 -22.57 -2.87 -10.83
CA MET A 2 -21.71 -2.41 -11.94
C MET A 2 -22.39 -2.53 -13.31
N GLY A 3 -22.85 -3.72 -13.71
CA GLY A 3 -23.41 -3.96 -15.04
C GLY A 3 -24.90 -4.30 -15.10
N TRP A 4 -25.52 -4.65 -13.97
CA TRP A 4 -26.91 -5.11 -13.88
C TRP A 4 -27.62 -4.42 -12.72
N SER A 5 -28.93 -4.15 -12.86
CA SER A 5 -29.77 -3.55 -11.82
C SER A 5 -30.96 -4.44 -11.44
N MET A 6 -31.26 -4.48 -10.15
CA MET A 6 -32.51 -5.06 -9.65
C MET A 6 -33.74 -4.43 -10.33
N PRO A 7 -34.85 -5.15 -10.48
CA PRO A 7 -36.12 -4.61 -10.99
C PRO A 7 -36.62 -3.36 -10.26
N ASP A 8 -36.45 -3.32 -8.93
CA ASP A 8 -36.83 -2.21 -8.05
C ASP A 8 -35.70 -1.18 -7.84
N GLU A 9 -34.62 -1.30 -8.61
CA GLU A 9 -33.45 -0.44 -8.58
C GLU A 9 -32.71 -0.35 -7.24
N ARG A 10 -32.95 -1.24 -6.27
CA ARG A 10 -32.17 -1.23 -5.03
C ARG A 10 -30.70 -1.60 -5.28
N GLU A 11 -29.82 -1.07 -4.43
CA GLU A 11 -28.37 -1.29 -4.56
C GLU A 11 -27.82 -2.35 -3.60
N LYS A 12 -28.51 -2.57 -2.48
CA LYS A 12 -28.19 -3.60 -1.50
C LYS A 12 -29.10 -4.80 -1.70
N PHE A 13 -28.49 -5.92 -2.06
CA PHE A 13 -29.12 -7.23 -2.25
C PHE A 13 -28.08 -8.32 -2.05
N THR A 14 -28.53 -9.50 -1.64
CA THR A 14 -27.73 -10.72 -1.49
C THR A 14 -27.47 -11.37 -2.84
N LEU A 15 -26.53 -12.31 -2.88
CA LEU A 15 -26.31 -13.13 -4.07
C LEU A 15 -27.55 -13.96 -4.46
N ALA A 16 -28.32 -14.44 -3.47
CA ALA A 16 -29.54 -15.20 -3.74
C ALA A 16 -30.61 -14.34 -4.42
N GLU A 17 -30.86 -13.13 -3.91
CA GLU A 17 -31.77 -12.17 -4.54
C GLU A 17 -31.30 -11.76 -5.94
N MET A 18 -29.97 -11.60 -6.13
CA MET A 18 -29.41 -11.35 -7.46
C MET A 18 -29.74 -12.49 -8.42
N ILE A 19 -29.54 -13.76 -8.02
CA ILE A 19 -29.82 -14.94 -8.85
C ILE A 19 -31.30 -15.03 -9.19
N GLU A 20 -32.18 -14.82 -8.20
CA GLU A 20 -33.64 -14.88 -8.39
C GLU A 20 -34.15 -13.86 -9.40
N HIS A 21 -33.60 -12.64 -9.39
CA HIS A 21 -34.06 -11.55 -10.23
C HIS A 21 -33.19 -11.31 -11.47
N PHE A 22 -32.14 -12.10 -11.67
CA PHE A 22 -31.20 -11.89 -12.76
C PHE A 22 -31.91 -11.98 -14.10
N ASP A 23 -31.71 -10.96 -14.93
CA ASP A 23 -32.21 -10.90 -16.29
C ASP A 23 -31.13 -10.24 -17.15
N ILE A 24 -30.69 -10.97 -18.17
CA ILE A 24 -29.67 -10.51 -19.11
C ILE A 24 -30.11 -9.23 -19.85
N GLN A 25 -31.42 -9.03 -20.04
CA GLN A 25 -31.98 -7.83 -20.69
C GLN A 25 -31.79 -6.57 -19.84
N ARG A 26 -31.52 -6.71 -18.53
CA ARG A 26 -31.24 -5.60 -17.61
C ARG A 26 -29.74 -5.30 -17.47
N VAL A 27 -28.89 -5.94 -18.28
CA VAL A 27 -27.47 -5.64 -18.33
C VAL A 27 -27.24 -4.42 -19.23
N SER A 28 -26.56 -3.40 -18.70
CA SER A 28 -26.19 -2.22 -19.47
C SER A 28 -25.18 -2.55 -20.55
N LEU A 29 -25.38 -2.01 -21.76
CA LEU A 29 -24.42 -2.11 -22.87
C LEU A 29 -23.21 -1.18 -22.70
N GLY A 30 -23.32 -0.17 -21.83
CA GLY A 30 -22.20 0.71 -21.50
C GLY A 30 -21.17 -0.01 -20.63
N GLY A 31 -19.88 0.33 -20.82
CA GLY A 31 -18.82 -0.18 -19.96
C GLY A 31 -19.09 0.19 -18.49
N PRO A 32 -19.20 -0.79 -17.58
CA PRO A 32 -19.52 -0.50 -16.19
C PRO A 32 -18.38 0.29 -15.52
N ILE A 33 -18.74 1.31 -14.74
CA ILE A 33 -17.79 2.12 -13.98
C ILE A 33 -17.58 1.48 -12.61
N PHE A 34 -16.31 1.21 -12.26
CA PHE A 34 -15.93 0.81 -10.91
C PHE A 34 -15.76 2.04 -10.02
N ASP A 35 -16.82 2.37 -9.29
CA ASP A 35 -16.85 3.51 -8.37
C ASP A 35 -16.53 3.06 -6.93
N VAL A 36 -15.35 3.48 -6.44
CA VAL A 36 -14.86 3.13 -5.09
C VAL A 36 -15.67 3.83 -3.99
N GLU A 37 -16.15 5.06 -4.21
CA GLU A 37 -16.97 5.78 -3.23
C GLU A 37 -18.30 5.07 -3.03
N LYS A 38 -18.91 4.65 -4.15
CA LYS A 38 -20.13 3.84 -4.14
C LYS A 38 -19.92 2.48 -3.48
N LEU A 39 -18.80 1.82 -3.76
CA LEU A 39 -18.43 0.56 -3.10
C LEU A 39 -18.31 0.74 -1.58
N ASN A 40 -17.62 1.80 -1.13
CA ASN A 40 -17.46 2.12 0.29
C ASN A 40 -18.80 2.43 0.95
N TRP A 41 -19.67 3.20 0.28
CA TRP A 41 -21.03 3.46 0.76
C TRP A 41 -21.80 2.15 0.94
N LEU A 42 -21.81 1.28 -0.07
CA LEU A 42 -22.54 0.02 -0.03
C LEU A 42 -21.98 -0.92 1.06
N ASN A 43 -20.65 -1.04 1.16
CA ASN A 43 -19.99 -1.77 2.24
C ASN A 43 -20.39 -1.22 3.62
N GLY A 44 -20.46 0.10 3.76
CA GLY A 44 -20.96 0.75 4.98
C GLY A 44 -22.42 0.39 5.31
N GLN A 45 -23.29 0.23 4.30
CA GLN A 45 -24.67 -0.23 4.51
C GLN A 45 -24.74 -1.69 4.98
N TRP A 46 -23.77 -2.52 4.60
CA TRP A 46 -23.64 -3.89 5.13
C TRP A 46 -23.16 -3.89 6.57
N ILE A 47 -22.08 -3.17 6.86
CA ILE A 47 -21.51 -3.08 8.22
C ILE A 47 -22.55 -2.51 9.22
N LYS A 48 -23.25 -1.43 8.86
CA LYS A 48 -24.27 -0.80 9.73
C LYS A 48 -25.49 -1.69 10.00
N ALA A 49 -25.73 -2.70 9.17
CA ALA A 49 -26.84 -3.63 9.36
C ALA A 49 -26.49 -4.80 10.29
N LEU A 50 -25.21 -4.98 10.64
CA LEU A 50 -24.79 -6.02 11.57
C LEU A 50 -25.24 -5.68 12.99
N PRO A 51 -25.87 -6.62 13.73
CA PRO A 51 -26.01 -6.51 15.17
C PRO A 51 -24.66 -6.31 15.87
N PRO A 52 -24.60 -5.66 17.04
CA PRO A 52 -23.33 -5.39 17.72
C PRO A 52 -22.46 -6.63 17.99
N ALA A 53 -23.07 -7.78 18.32
CA ALA A 53 -22.34 -9.03 18.53
C ALA A 53 -21.69 -9.55 17.23
N GLU A 54 -22.44 -9.56 16.13
CA GLU A 54 -21.92 -9.97 14.83
C GLU A 54 -20.84 -9.01 14.31
N LEU A 55 -20.97 -7.71 14.59
CA LEU A 55 -19.93 -6.73 14.29
C LEU A 55 -18.64 -7.02 15.07
N LEU A 56 -18.75 -7.33 16.37
CA LEU A 56 -17.60 -7.71 17.19
C LEU A 56 -16.89 -8.94 16.62
N ASP A 57 -17.64 -10.00 16.31
CA ASP A 57 -17.08 -11.23 15.73
C ASP A 57 -16.41 -10.96 14.38
N THR A 58 -17.04 -10.13 13.53
CA THR A 58 -16.50 -9.71 12.23
C THR A 58 -15.19 -8.94 12.40
N LEU A 59 -15.12 -8.01 13.35
CA LEU A 59 -13.91 -7.22 13.63
C LEU A 59 -12.76 -8.11 14.14
N LEU A 60 -13.06 -9.04 15.03
CA LEU A 60 -12.08 -10.00 15.53
C LEU A 60 -11.59 -10.93 14.42
N ALA A 61 -12.48 -11.36 13.51
CA ALA A 61 -12.17 -12.25 12.40
C ALA A 61 -11.37 -11.60 11.26
N TRP A 62 -11.63 -10.32 10.94
CA TRP A 62 -11.12 -9.64 9.73
C TRP A 62 -9.59 -9.70 9.56
N LYS A 63 -8.84 -9.72 10.67
CA LYS A 63 -7.38 -9.93 10.68
C LYS A 63 -6.94 -10.93 11.76
N ALA A 64 -7.72 -12.00 11.97
CA ALA A 64 -7.49 -13.01 13.02
C ALA A 64 -6.29 -13.95 12.79
N ASP A 65 -5.38 -13.63 11.87
CA ASP A 65 -4.19 -14.45 11.62
C ASP A 65 -3.24 -14.34 12.82
N ARG A 66 -3.29 -15.34 13.70
CA ARG A 66 -2.51 -15.34 14.94
C ARG A 66 -1.01 -15.25 14.70
N ALA A 67 -0.49 -15.90 13.64
CA ALA A 67 0.93 -15.82 13.33
C ALA A 67 1.33 -14.38 12.99
N LYS A 68 0.55 -13.68 12.15
CA LYS A 68 0.78 -12.26 11.85
C LYS A 68 0.61 -11.35 13.08
N LEU A 69 -0.36 -11.63 13.94
CA LEU A 69 -0.54 -10.86 15.18
C LEU A 69 0.64 -11.06 16.14
N GLU A 70 1.21 -12.25 16.21
CA GLU A 70 2.43 -12.54 16.98
C GLU A 70 3.66 -11.84 16.38
N GLU A 71 3.78 -11.76 15.05
CA GLU A 71 4.81 -10.94 14.39
C GLU A 71 4.68 -9.45 14.76
N ILE A 72 3.45 -8.91 14.72
CA ILE A 72 3.18 -7.52 15.11
C ILE A 72 3.55 -7.31 16.58
N ALA A 73 3.15 -8.22 17.46
CA ALA A 73 3.45 -8.17 18.88
C ALA A 73 4.97 -8.15 19.13
N ALA A 74 5.72 -9.04 18.47
CA ALA A 74 7.18 -9.09 18.55
C ALA A 74 7.83 -7.78 18.04
N ALA A 75 7.28 -7.19 16.97
CA ALA A 75 7.80 -5.94 16.40
C ALA A 75 7.60 -4.72 17.31
N ILE A 76 6.49 -4.67 18.06
CA ILE A 76 6.18 -3.55 18.96
C ILE A 76 6.73 -3.73 20.38
N GLN A 77 6.96 -4.97 20.83
CA GLN A 77 7.45 -5.29 22.17
C GLN A 77 8.64 -4.43 22.64
N PRO A 78 9.71 -4.20 21.83
CA PRO A 78 10.84 -3.37 22.26
C PRO A 78 10.55 -1.85 22.27
N ARG A 79 9.33 -1.43 21.88
CA ARG A 79 8.94 -0.02 21.74
C ARG A 79 7.90 0.43 22.75
N ILE A 80 7.34 -0.49 23.52
CA ILE A 80 6.31 -0.21 24.51
C ILE A 80 6.82 -0.48 25.94
N ASN A 81 6.41 0.39 26.86
CA ASN A 81 6.56 0.22 28.31
C ASN A 81 5.22 -0.14 28.96
N LEU A 82 4.09 0.23 28.32
CA LEU A 82 2.74 -0.03 28.81
C LEU A 82 1.89 -0.70 27.72
N LEU A 83 0.98 -1.60 28.09
CA LEU A 83 0.06 -2.24 27.13
C LEU A 83 -0.83 -1.23 26.40
N SER A 84 -1.16 -0.09 27.02
CA SER A 84 -1.93 0.99 26.39
C SER A 84 -1.21 1.65 25.21
N GLU A 85 0.11 1.50 25.11
CA GLU A 85 0.89 2.04 23.99
C GLU A 85 0.83 1.12 22.76
N ALA A 86 0.42 -0.14 22.93
CA ALA A 86 0.39 -1.14 21.86
C ALA A 86 -0.46 -0.67 20.67
N VAL A 87 -1.64 -0.10 20.93
CA VAL A 87 -2.55 0.39 19.89
C VAL A 87 -1.87 1.44 19.00
N ASN A 88 -1.15 2.40 19.61
CA ASN A 88 -0.47 3.45 18.85
C ASN A 88 0.69 2.90 18.03
N TRP A 89 1.47 1.97 18.60
CA TRP A 89 2.59 1.33 17.89
C TRP A 89 2.17 0.31 16.85
N SER A 90 0.93 -0.20 16.92
CA SER A 90 0.42 -1.18 15.96
C SER A 90 -0.57 -0.61 14.95
N ALA A 91 -1.04 0.62 15.12
CA ALA A 91 -2.11 1.21 14.31
C ALA A 91 -1.85 1.11 12.79
N HIS A 92 -0.61 1.31 12.36
CA HIS A 92 -0.25 1.23 10.94
C HIS A 92 -0.35 -0.18 10.35
N TYR A 93 -0.45 -1.25 11.14
CA TYR A 93 -0.75 -2.60 10.61
C TYR A 93 -2.24 -2.80 10.29
N PHE A 94 -3.12 -1.99 10.91
CA PHE A 94 -4.57 -2.14 10.81
C PHE A 94 -5.23 -1.07 9.93
N ASN A 95 -4.71 0.16 9.96
CA ASN A 95 -5.22 1.26 9.15
C ASN A 95 -5.06 0.99 7.65
N HIS A 96 -5.93 1.57 6.82
CA HIS A 96 -5.77 1.49 5.36
C HIS A 96 -4.59 2.37 4.91
N PHE A 97 -4.74 3.69 4.99
CA PHE A 97 -3.68 4.65 4.73
C PHE A 97 -3.26 5.38 6.01
N PRO A 98 -1.95 5.62 6.22
CA PRO A 98 -1.52 6.63 7.19
C PRO A 98 -1.93 8.04 6.72
N THR A 99 -2.10 8.97 7.66
CA THR A 99 -2.29 10.39 7.33
C THR A 99 -0.95 11.01 6.95
N LEU A 100 -0.84 11.49 5.70
CA LEU A 100 0.41 12.00 5.14
C LEU A 100 0.31 13.48 4.76
N SER A 101 1.42 14.20 4.85
CA SER A 101 1.59 15.52 4.26
C SER A 101 2.90 15.61 3.49
N LYS A 102 2.94 16.46 2.46
CA LYS A 102 4.15 16.65 1.64
C LYS A 102 5.37 17.06 2.48
N ALA A 103 5.17 17.91 3.49
CA ALA A 103 6.22 18.39 4.38
C ALA A 103 6.93 17.26 5.16
N GLN A 104 6.25 16.15 5.46
CA GLN A 104 6.88 15.02 6.15
C GLN A 104 8.00 14.38 5.33
N PHE A 105 7.93 14.47 3.99
CA PHE A 105 8.91 13.88 3.08
C PHE A 105 10.10 14.81 2.77
N GLU A 106 10.14 16.02 3.34
CA GLU A 106 11.26 16.93 3.16
C GLU A 106 12.55 16.33 3.75
N SER A 107 13.61 16.33 2.94
CA SER A 107 14.91 15.80 3.33
C SER A 107 15.98 16.87 3.29
N LYS A 108 16.87 16.88 4.29
CA LYS A 108 18.08 17.73 4.30
C LYS A 108 19.19 17.20 3.38
N LYS A 109 19.08 15.95 2.92
CA LYS A 109 20.14 15.24 2.19
C LYS A 109 19.73 14.84 0.77
N LEU A 110 18.43 14.74 0.51
CA LEU A 110 17.89 14.38 -0.79
C LEU A 110 17.06 15.53 -1.35
N SER A 111 17.15 15.74 -2.67
CA SER A 111 16.22 16.61 -3.37
C SER A 111 14.81 16.00 -3.39
N GLU A 112 13.80 16.82 -3.64
CA GLU A 112 12.43 16.35 -3.85
C GLU A 112 12.35 15.33 -4.99
N GLU A 113 13.11 15.54 -6.07
CA GLU A 113 13.21 14.58 -7.17
C GLU A 113 13.79 13.23 -6.71
N GLN A 114 14.86 13.22 -5.90
CA GLN A 114 15.45 11.99 -5.39
C GLN A 114 14.49 11.22 -4.47
N VAL A 115 13.68 11.91 -3.66
CA VAL A 115 12.64 11.27 -2.83
C VAL A 115 11.57 10.62 -3.70
N ARG A 116 11.08 11.35 -4.73
CA ARG A 116 10.10 10.80 -5.68
C ARG A 116 10.64 9.61 -6.47
N GLN A 117 11.89 9.71 -6.95
CA GLN A 117 12.58 8.60 -7.63
C GLN A 117 12.73 7.39 -6.70
N SER A 118 13.10 7.61 -5.43
CA SER A 118 13.23 6.53 -4.45
C SER A 118 11.92 5.75 -4.30
N LEU A 119 10.79 6.44 -4.14
CA LEU A 119 9.47 5.83 -4.06
C LEU A 119 9.08 5.13 -5.37
N GLN A 120 9.23 5.80 -6.51
CA GLN A 120 8.83 5.26 -7.82
C GLN A 120 9.67 4.03 -8.22
N PHE A 121 10.98 4.06 -8.00
CA PHE A 121 11.86 2.95 -8.33
C PHE A 121 11.63 1.77 -7.40
N ALA A 122 11.37 2.03 -6.11
CA ALA A 122 11.01 0.98 -5.18
C ALA A 122 9.70 0.28 -5.60
N ILE A 123 8.67 1.03 -6.00
CA ILE A 123 7.42 0.46 -6.54
C ILE A 123 7.74 -0.51 -7.69
N TRP A 124 8.43 -0.04 -8.73
CA TRP A 124 8.73 -0.88 -9.89
C TRP A 124 9.57 -2.12 -9.58
N ARG A 125 10.54 -2.01 -8.66
CA ARG A 125 11.42 -3.13 -8.30
C ARG A 125 10.71 -4.14 -7.42
N LEU A 126 9.96 -3.67 -6.42
CA LEU A 126 9.18 -4.54 -5.55
C LEU A 126 8.06 -5.25 -6.33
N GLU A 127 7.43 -4.59 -7.30
CA GLU A 127 6.43 -5.20 -8.20
C GLU A 127 7.02 -6.33 -9.07
N SER A 128 8.32 -6.31 -9.33
CA SER A 128 9.01 -7.36 -10.10
C SER A 128 9.41 -8.57 -9.26
N LEU A 129 9.17 -8.56 -7.95
CA LEU A 129 9.52 -9.68 -7.08
C LEU A 129 8.57 -10.87 -7.28
N PHE A 130 9.16 -12.03 -7.55
CA PHE A 130 8.41 -13.30 -7.58
C PHE A 130 8.09 -13.79 -6.16
N THR A 131 9.01 -13.60 -5.22
CA THR A 131 8.87 -14.03 -3.82
C THR A 131 8.78 -12.81 -2.92
N TRP A 132 7.70 -12.69 -2.14
CA TRP A 132 7.49 -11.61 -1.18
C TRP A 132 7.81 -12.08 0.24
N ASN A 133 9.01 -11.80 0.72
CA ASN A 133 9.45 -12.10 2.09
C ASN A 133 10.44 -11.03 2.61
N ASN A 134 10.92 -11.17 3.85
CA ASN A 134 11.81 -10.18 4.45
C ASN A 134 13.11 -10.00 3.66
N ASP A 135 13.75 -11.10 3.24
CA ASP A 135 15.03 -11.06 2.55
C ASP A 135 14.91 -10.36 1.20
N THR A 136 13.91 -10.73 0.39
CA THR A 136 13.75 -10.16 -0.96
C THR A 136 13.33 -8.69 -0.92
N VAL A 137 12.41 -8.31 -0.03
CA VAL A 137 11.98 -6.92 0.14
C VAL A 137 13.13 -6.06 0.67
N SER A 138 13.84 -6.54 1.70
CA SER A 138 14.94 -5.80 2.32
C SER A 138 16.10 -5.61 1.35
N GLN A 139 16.53 -6.69 0.70
CA GLN A 139 17.64 -6.65 -0.26
C GLN A 139 17.30 -5.72 -1.43
N THR A 140 16.08 -5.77 -1.96
CA THR A 140 15.65 -4.89 -3.06
C THR A 140 15.79 -3.41 -2.71
N LEU A 141 15.36 -3.01 -1.51
CA LEU A 141 15.44 -1.63 -1.07
C LEU A 141 16.89 -1.21 -0.74
N MET A 142 17.69 -2.11 -0.15
CA MET A 142 19.11 -1.85 0.11
C MET A 142 19.92 -1.69 -1.18
N ASP A 143 19.71 -2.58 -2.16
CA ASP A 143 20.35 -2.52 -3.46
C ASP A 143 19.95 -1.26 -4.23
N LEU A 144 18.66 -0.90 -4.18
CA LEU A 144 18.19 0.34 -4.79
C LEU A 144 18.87 1.56 -4.19
N ALA A 145 18.94 1.66 -2.86
CA ALA A 145 19.65 2.75 -2.20
C ALA A 145 21.12 2.82 -2.62
N ALA A 146 21.80 1.67 -2.65
CA ALA A 146 23.21 1.57 -3.05
C ALA A 146 23.43 1.97 -4.53
N GLN A 147 22.57 1.51 -5.43
CA GLN A 147 22.66 1.82 -6.87
C GLN A 147 22.35 3.30 -7.14
N MET A 148 21.41 3.90 -6.42
CA MET A 148 21.17 5.35 -6.46
C MET A 148 22.27 6.17 -5.76
N GLU A 149 23.28 5.52 -5.18
CA GLU A 149 24.35 6.13 -4.39
C GLU A 149 23.85 6.94 -3.18
N ILE A 150 22.70 6.56 -2.63
CA ILE A 150 22.10 7.17 -1.45
C ILE A 150 22.41 6.30 -0.23
N LYS A 151 22.87 6.93 0.85
CA LYS A 151 23.05 6.21 2.12
C LYS A 151 21.70 5.72 2.62
N LEU A 152 21.64 4.45 3.05
CA LEU A 152 20.40 3.83 3.53
C LEU A 152 19.67 4.65 4.60
N ARG A 153 20.41 5.31 5.51
CA ARG A 153 19.86 6.19 6.55
C ARG A 153 19.06 7.39 6.00
N ASP A 154 19.43 7.88 4.81
CA ASP A 154 18.82 9.03 4.15
C ASP A 154 17.71 8.57 3.18
N PHE A 155 17.79 7.33 2.68
CA PHE A 155 16.81 6.69 1.81
C PHE A 155 15.55 6.22 2.55
N MET A 156 15.74 5.51 3.67
CA MET A 156 14.66 4.83 4.40
C MET A 156 13.56 5.73 4.99
N PRO A 157 13.81 6.98 5.43
CA PRO A 157 12.77 7.83 6.02
C PRO A 157 11.52 7.97 5.15
N ALA A 158 11.65 8.08 3.82
CA ALA A 158 10.50 8.16 2.90
C ALA A 158 9.59 6.92 3.00
N PHE A 159 10.18 5.74 3.18
CA PHE A 159 9.43 4.48 3.31
C PHE A 159 8.78 4.34 4.69
N PHE A 160 9.47 4.78 5.75
CA PHE A 160 8.87 4.86 7.08
C PHE A 160 7.62 5.74 7.08
N ILE A 161 7.70 6.92 6.45
CA ILE A 161 6.55 7.83 6.32
C ILE A 161 5.47 7.19 5.45
N ALA A 162 5.79 6.69 4.26
CA ALA A 162 4.80 6.10 3.35
C ALA A 162 4.06 4.92 3.98
N ILE A 163 4.75 4.04 4.69
CA ILE A 163 4.17 2.82 5.25
C ILE A 163 3.54 3.07 6.62
N ALA A 164 4.17 3.82 7.50
CA ALA A 164 3.74 3.95 8.89
C ALA A 164 3.25 5.35 9.29
N GLY A 165 3.38 6.36 8.42
CA GLY A 165 2.98 7.74 8.70
C GLY A 165 3.93 8.52 9.61
N SER A 166 5.09 7.95 9.93
CA SER A 166 6.08 8.51 10.86
C SER A 166 7.49 8.16 10.39
N THR A 167 8.48 9.01 10.66
CA THR A 167 9.92 8.72 10.40
C THR A 167 10.53 7.71 11.38
N ALA A 168 9.81 7.38 12.46
CA ALA A 168 10.18 6.34 13.41
C ALA A 168 8.99 5.41 13.64
N SER A 169 9.16 4.11 13.35
CA SER A 169 8.16 3.06 13.53
C SER A 169 8.84 1.71 13.81
N THR A 170 8.07 0.62 13.82
CA THR A 170 8.59 -0.76 13.72
C THR A 170 9.46 -0.93 12.47
N PRO A 171 10.33 -1.97 12.38
CA PRO A 171 11.21 -2.17 11.23
C PRO A 171 10.43 -2.19 9.91
N VAL A 172 10.52 -1.11 9.12
CA VAL A 172 9.56 -0.86 8.02
C VAL A 172 9.59 -1.90 6.91
N MET A 173 10.75 -2.50 6.62
CA MET A 173 10.87 -3.57 5.63
C MET A 173 10.10 -4.82 6.08
N GLN A 174 10.18 -5.18 7.37
CA GLN A 174 9.35 -6.25 7.94
C GLN A 174 7.87 -5.84 7.94
N THR A 175 7.56 -4.59 8.26
CA THR A 175 6.18 -4.08 8.21
C THR A 175 5.57 -4.27 6.81
N MET A 176 6.31 -3.99 5.73
CA MET A 176 5.85 -4.22 4.35
C MET A 176 5.51 -5.69 4.09
N VAL A 177 6.28 -6.62 4.66
CA VAL A 177 6.00 -8.07 4.57
C VAL A 177 4.72 -8.42 5.32
N THR A 178 4.61 -8.00 6.58
CA THR A 178 3.46 -8.32 7.44
C THR A 178 2.15 -7.74 6.92
N ILE A 179 2.15 -6.52 6.36
CA ILE A 179 0.95 -5.92 5.74
C ILE A 179 0.67 -6.44 4.33
N GLY A 180 1.63 -7.13 3.71
CA GLY A 180 1.53 -7.70 2.37
C GLY A 180 1.81 -6.72 1.23
N PRO A 181 1.96 -7.26 0.00
CA PRO A 181 2.33 -6.49 -1.18
C PRO A 181 1.27 -5.45 -1.57
N ASP A 182 -0.02 -5.83 -1.58
CA ASP A 182 -1.10 -4.94 -2.04
C ASP A 182 -1.16 -3.64 -1.25
N LEU A 183 -1.17 -3.75 0.09
CA LEU A 183 -1.22 -2.58 0.96
C LEU A 183 0.09 -1.77 0.93
N THR A 184 1.23 -2.45 0.79
CA THR A 184 2.53 -1.80 0.58
C THR A 184 2.50 -0.94 -0.68
N PHE A 185 2.11 -1.49 -1.82
CA PHE A 185 2.04 -0.74 -3.08
C PHE A 185 1.02 0.39 -3.03
N ALA A 186 -0.16 0.14 -2.46
CA ALA A 186 -1.18 1.18 -2.28
C ALA A 186 -0.60 2.36 -1.48
N ARG A 187 0.10 2.09 -0.38
CA ARG A 187 0.72 3.14 0.46
C ARG A 187 1.86 3.87 -0.22
N LEU A 188 2.73 3.16 -0.95
CA LEU A 188 3.82 3.78 -1.70
C LEU A 188 3.29 4.68 -2.83
N ARG A 189 2.27 4.24 -3.56
CA ARG A 189 1.62 5.05 -4.60
C ARG A 189 0.91 6.26 -4.00
N HIS A 190 0.18 6.09 -2.89
CA HIS A 190 -0.43 7.20 -2.18
C HIS A 190 0.61 8.24 -1.71
N ALA A 191 1.73 7.78 -1.15
CA ALA A 191 2.84 8.66 -0.78
C ALA A 191 3.38 9.43 -2.00
N LEU A 192 3.55 8.75 -3.13
CA LEU A 192 4.02 9.34 -4.39
C LEU A 192 3.04 10.40 -4.92
N GLU A 193 1.73 10.17 -4.82
CA GLU A 193 0.69 11.18 -5.13
C GLU A 193 0.82 12.41 -4.24
N ILE A 194 1.02 12.23 -2.93
CA ILE A 194 1.19 13.32 -1.96
C ILE A 194 2.42 14.18 -2.24
N VAL A 195 3.55 13.56 -2.60
CA VAL A 195 4.78 14.31 -2.94
C VAL A 195 4.81 14.83 -4.38
N GLY A 196 3.84 14.44 -5.20
CA GLY A 196 3.72 14.83 -6.61
C GLY A 196 4.32 13.80 -7.55
N GLY A 197 3.49 12.86 -8.02
CA GLY A 197 3.93 11.77 -8.90
C GLY A 197 4.61 12.23 -10.20
N PRO A 198 5.35 11.33 -10.86
CA PRO A 198 6.09 11.69 -12.06
C PRO A 198 5.16 12.11 -13.20
N SER A 199 5.53 13.19 -13.88
CA SER A 199 4.97 13.55 -15.18
C SER A 199 5.26 12.47 -16.23
N LYS A 200 4.53 12.49 -17.35
CA LYS A 200 4.78 11.58 -18.48
C LYS A 200 6.22 11.65 -19.02
N LYS A 201 6.87 12.82 -18.93
CA LYS A 201 8.26 13.02 -19.35
C LYS A 201 9.24 12.43 -18.32
N GLU A 202 8.97 12.65 -17.04
CA GLU A 202 9.76 12.06 -15.95
C GLU A 202 9.65 10.54 -16.02
N LEU A 203 8.46 9.95 -16.13
CA LEU A 203 8.26 8.50 -16.23
C LEU A 203 9.19 7.85 -17.25
N LYS A 204 9.20 8.34 -18.50
CA LYS A 204 10.08 7.79 -19.56
C LYS A 204 11.57 7.92 -19.25
N THR A 205 11.96 9.03 -18.63
CA THR A 205 13.36 9.27 -18.24
C THR A 205 13.76 8.36 -17.08
N TRP A 206 12.87 8.23 -16.12
CA TRP A 206 13.02 7.49 -14.88
C TRP A 206 12.98 5.99 -15.11
N GLU A 207 12.21 5.48 -16.06
CA GLU A 207 12.24 4.08 -16.51
C GLU A 207 13.64 3.70 -17.00
N LYS A 208 14.19 4.48 -17.95
CA LYS A 208 15.56 4.27 -18.46
C LYS A 208 16.61 4.37 -17.36
N LEU A 209 16.47 5.34 -16.47
CA LEU A 209 17.37 5.48 -15.33
C LEU A 209 17.29 4.24 -14.42
N ASN A 210 16.10 3.80 -14.04
CA ASN A 210 15.93 2.61 -13.20
C ASN A 210 16.50 1.34 -13.84
N GLU A 211 16.38 1.18 -15.16
CA GLU A 211 17.02 0.09 -15.91
C GLU A 211 18.54 0.18 -15.87
N SER A 212 19.11 1.36 -16.15
CA SER A 212 20.56 1.56 -16.14
C SER A 212 21.18 1.29 -14.76
N LEU A 213 20.46 1.60 -13.69
CA LEU A 213 20.88 1.35 -12.30
C LEU A 213 20.97 -0.15 -11.97
N LYS A 214 20.27 -1.03 -12.71
CA LYS A 214 20.36 -2.49 -12.51
C LYS A 214 21.64 -3.08 -13.12
N LEU A 215 22.29 -2.37 -14.06
CA LEU A 215 23.48 -2.85 -14.73
C LEU A 215 24.73 -2.66 -13.86
N PRO A 216 25.72 -3.57 -13.93
CA PRO A 216 27.02 -3.34 -13.32
C PRO A 216 27.63 -2.03 -13.85
N LYS A 217 28.28 -1.22 -13.00
CA LYS A 217 28.84 0.10 -13.38
C LYS A 217 29.81 0.07 -14.58
N ASN A 218 30.36 -1.10 -14.92
CA ASN A 218 31.27 -1.29 -16.05
C ASN A 218 30.57 -1.45 -17.42
N GLU A 219 29.25 -1.64 -17.46
CA GLU A 219 28.50 -1.81 -18.72
C GLU A 219 27.79 -0.53 -19.18
N ALA A 220 27.59 0.46 -18.29
CA ALA A 220 26.93 1.72 -18.59
C ALA A 220 27.75 2.67 -19.52
N VAL A 221 29.01 2.33 -19.82
CA VAL A 221 29.90 3.14 -20.69
C VAL A 221 29.81 2.74 -22.17
N ASN A 222 29.08 1.67 -22.52
CA ASN A 222 29.04 1.13 -23.89
C ASN A 222 27.68 1.23 -24.57
N GLN A 223 26.87 2.25 -24.27
CA GLN A 223 25.73 2.63 -25.12
C GLN A 223 25.66 4.15 -25.31
N ALA A 224 26.40 4.57 -26.34
CA ALA A 224 26.25 5.75 -27.22
C ALA A 224 25.96 7.13 -26.60
#